data_AF-A0A662DU53-F1
#
_entry.id   AF-A0A662DU53-F1
#
_cell.length_a   1.000
_cell.length_b   1.000
_cell.length_c   1.000
_cell.angle_alpha   90.00
_cell.angle_beta   90.00
_cell.angle_gamma   90.00
#
_symmetry.space_group_name_H-M   'P 1'
#
loop_
_entity.id
_entity.type
_entity.pdbx_description
1 polymer ?
#
loop_
_entity_poly.entity_id
_entity_poly.type
_entity_poly.pdbx_seq_one_letter_code
_entity_poly.pdbx_strand_id
1 'polypeptide(L)'
;APTVMVLFYGNRHVRATCEARDPKSRWTDRCPPQVLALSFLFLFLGISMLSTSTYNFTMPFFGQIVAGGVGALVALSITVLALWTAWGLFKLRMTAWWTGLIVATGLTVNGVVTMLRGSMMDYYEQLGFPQEQMDLFRAMNMELDSTIIVYMGVWILGLLGYMIYTRRYMRPSTR
;
A
#
# COMPACT_ATOMS: atom_id res chain seq x y z
N ALA A 1 21.52 -19.55 13.11
CA ALA A 1 20.17 -20.00 13.55
C ALA A 1 19.13 -20.03 12.42
N PRO A 2 18.90 -18.99 11.60
CA PRO A 2 17.81 -19.01 10.59
C PRO A 2 18.06 -20.01 9.45
N THR A 3 19.32 -20.18 9.03
CA THR A 3 19.70 -21.12 7.96
C THR A 3 19.41 -22.58 8.30
N VAL A 4 19.62 -22.97 9.56
CA VAL A 4 19.36 -24.34 10.04
C VAL A 4 17.86 -24.64 9.98
N MET A 5 17.01 -23.68 10.35
CA MET A 5 15.56 -23.84 10.25
C MET A 5 15.11 -23.95 8.79
N VAL A 6 15.65 -23.12 7.87
CA VAL A 6 15.31 -23.21 6.44
C VAL A 6 15.70 -24.57 5.85
N LEU A 7 16.89 -25.07 6.18
CA LEU A 7 17.35 -26.39 5.74
C LEU A 7 16.52 -27.53 6.33
N PHE A 8 16.15 -27.42 7.62
CA PHE A 8 15.36 -28.43 8.32
C PHE A 8 13.91 -28.50 7.80
N TYR A 9 13.21 -27.36 7.72
CA TYR A 9 11.84 -27.30 7.20
C TYR A 9 11.77 -27.44 5.66
N GLY A 10 12.88 -27.23 4.95
CA GLY A 10 13.00 -27.51 3.52
C GLY A 10 13.14 -29.00 3.17
N ASN A 11 13.43 -29.86 4.15
CA ASN A 11 13.61 -31.30 3.91
C ASN A 11 12.26 -31.97 3.58
N ARG A 12 12.22 -32.72 2.46
CA ARG A 12 11.05 -33.47 1.99
C ARG A 12 10.45 -34.39 3.07
N HIS A 13 11.28 -34.96 3.93
CA HIS A 13 10.84 -35.88 4.98
C HIS A 13 10.09 -35.13 6.09
N VAL A 14 10.62 -33.99 6.52
CA VAL A 14 9.96 -33.12 7.52
C VAL A 14 8.66 -32.57 6.96
N ARG A 15 8.67 -32.10 5.72
CA ARG A 15 7.46 -31.61 5.03
C ARG A 15 6.38 -32.69 4.93
N ALA A 16 6.74 -33.90 4.49
CA ALA A 16 5.78 -35.01 4.37
C ALA A 16 5.20 -35.43 5.74
N THR A 17 6.01 -35.43 6.80
CA THR A 17 5.51 -35.71 8.16
C THR A 17 4.57 -34.59 8.66
N CYS A 18 4.88 -33.33 8.37
CA CYS A 18 4.01 -32.21 8.70
C CYS A 18 2.68 -32.25 7.93
N GLU A 19 2.72 -32.47 6.61
CA GLU A 19 1.51 -32.58 5.77
C GLU A 19 0.65 -33.80 6.14
N ALA A 20 1.26 -34.92 6.55
CA ALA A 20 0.54 -36.10 7.04
C ALA A 20 -0.15 -35.85 8.40
N ARG A 21 0.39 -34.94 9.23
CA ARG A 21 -0.12 -34.66 10.58
C ARG A 21 -1.11 -33.49 10.62
N ASP A 22 -1.00 -32.52 9.72
CA ASP A 22 -2.00 -31.46 9.50
C ASP A 22 -2.38 -31.39 8.01
N PRO A 23 -3.27 -32.28 7.53
CA PRO A 23 -3.67 -32.32 6.11
C PRO A 23 -4.63 -31.18 5.74
N LYS A 24 -5.01 -30.31 6.69
CA LYS A 24 -5.99 -29.26 6.44
C LYS A 24 -5.35 -28.10 5.69
N SER A 25 -5.69 -27.95 4.42
CA SER A 25 -5.41 -26.73 3.66
C SER A 25 -6.04 -25.53 4.36
N ARG A 26 -5.22 -24.60 4.83
CA ARG A 26 -5.66 -23.36 5.47
C ARG A 26 -5.95 -22.31 4.41
N TRP A 27 -6.67 -21.27 4.80
CA TRP A 27 -7.04 -20.19 3.90
C TRP A 27 -5.82 -19.47 3.28
N THR A 28 -4.68 -19.45 3.97
CA THR A 28 -3.40 -18.91 3.48
C THR A 28 -2.74 -19.77 2.41
N ASP A 29 -3.00 -21.09 2.38
CA ASP A 29 -2.42 -21.99 1.38
C ASP A 29 -3.06 -21.80 0.00
N ARG A 30 -4.23 -21.13 -0.05
CA ARG A 30 -4.99 -20.86 -1.28
C ARG A 30 -4.41 -19.72 -2.11
N CYS A 31 -3.54 -18.89 -1.53
CA CYS A 31 -2.97 -17.73 -2.19
C CYS A 31 -1.44 -17.74 -2.01
N PRO A 32 -0.64 -17.57 -3.07
CA PRO A 32 0.80 -17.42 -2.93
C PRO A 32 1.13 -16.31 -1.93
N PRO A 33 2.07 -16.52 -1.01
CA PRO A 33 2.34 -15.58 0.08
C PRO A 33 2.72 -14.18 -0.43
N GLN A 34 3.30 -14.10 -1.62
CA GLN A 34 3.66 -12.83 -2.24
C GLN A 34 2.42 -12.01 -2.65
N VAL A 35 1.40 -12.67 -3.20
CA VAL A 35 0.13 -12.02 -3.53
C VAL A 35 -0.65 -11.69 -2.27
N LEU A 36 -0.58 -12.56 -1.25
CA LEU A 36 -1.20 -12.31 0.04
C LEU A 36 -0.63 -11.04 0.71
N ALA A 37 0.69 -10.84 0.69
CA ALA A 37 1.31 -9.62 1.17
C ALA A 37 0.83 -8.38 0.42
N LEU A 38 0.69 -8.47 -0.92
CA LEU A 38 0.15 -7.36 -1.72
C LEU A 38 -1.31 -7.08 -1.37
N SER A 39 -2.12 -8.11 -1.16
CA SER A 39 -3.50 -7.97 -0.70
C SER A 39 -3.57 -7.25 0.65
N PHE A 40 -2.70 -7.58 1.60
CA PHE A 40 -2.64 -6.88 2.88
C PHE A 40 -2.20 -5.43 2.75
N LEU A 41 -1.27 -5.13 1.83
CA LEU A 41 -0.86 -3.76 1.56
C LEU A 41 -2.04 -2.91 1.05
N PHE A 42 -2.84 -3.43 0.10
CA PHE A 42 -4.04 -2.73 -0.36
C PHE A 42 -5.15 -2.66 0.71
N LEU A 43 -5.27 -3.68 1.56
CA LEU A 43 -6.19 -3.63 2.70
C LEU A 43 -5.79 -2.53 3.68
N PHE A 44 -4.51 -2.46 4.04
CA PHE A 44 -3.95 -1.42 4.89
C PHE A 44 -4.15 -0.04 4.27
N LEU A 45 -3.89 0.11 2.97
CA LEU A 45 -4.16 1.34 2.24
C LEU A 45 -5.62 1.78 2.40
N GLY A 46 -6.57 0.88 2.15
CA GLY A 46 -8.00 1.17 2.29
C GLY A 46 -8.37 1.61 3.71
N ILE A 47 -7.87 0.91 4.73
CA ILE A 47 -8.13 1.26 6.13
C ILE A 47 -7.48 2.60 6.50
N SER A 48 -6.25 2.86 6.05
CA SER A 48 -5.56 4.13 6.30
C SER A 48 -6.27 5.33 5.67
N MET A 49 -6.97 5.14 4.56
CA MET A 49 -7.73 6.24 3.94
C MET A 49 -8.87 6.72 4.86
N LEU A 50 -9.42 5.84 5.70
CA LEU A 50 -10.44 6.20 6.69
C LEU A 50 -9.90 7.08 7.81
N SER A 51 -8.59 7.02 8.12
CA SER A 51 -8.02 7.89 9.16
C SER A 51 -8.06 9.36 8.77
N THR A 52 -8.17 9.68 7.48
CA THR A 52 -8.32 11.08 7.01
C THR A 52 -9.60 11.76 7.50
N SER A 53 -10.61 10.98 7.95
CA SER A 53 -11.81 11.53 8.59
C SER A 53 -11.47 12.38 9.84
N THR A 54 -10.40 12.05 10.55
CA THR A 54 -9.94 12.82 11.71
C THR A 54 -9.41 14.22 11.35
N TYR A 55 -9.04 14.43 10.08
CA TYR A 55 -8.52 15.68 9.54
C TYR A 55 -9.49 16.29 8.52
N ASN A 56 -10.80 16.22 8.76
CA ASN A 56 -11.84 16.75 7.87
C ASN A 56 -11.73 16.24 6.42
N PHE A 57 -11.26 15.00 6.24
CA PHE A 57 -10.99 14.39 4.93
C PHE A 57 -10.05 15.20 4.03
N THR A 58 -9.08 15.90 4.63
CA THR A 58 -8.08 16.68 3.89
C THR A 58 -7.16 15.75 3.10
N MET A 59 -7.28 15.80 1.78
CA MET A 59 -6.58 14.93 0.84
C MET A 59 -5.84 15.76 -0.21
N PRO A 60 -4.60 15.38 -0.55
CA PRO A 60 -3.95 15.92 -1.73
C PRO A 60 -4.59 15.36 -3.00
N PHE A 61 -4.93 16.22 -3.94
CA PHE A 61 -5.51 15.91 -5.24
C PHE A 61 -4.83 16.74 -6.35
N PHE A 62 -3.82 16.15 -7.00
CA PHE A 62 -3.05 16.66 -8.12
C PHE A 62 -2.55 18.11 -7.95
N GLY A 63 -1.92 18.40 -6.80
CA GLY A 63 -1.40 19.74 -6.51
C GLY A 63 -2.39 20.68 -5.85
N GLN A 64 -3.63 20.24 -5.64
CA GLN A 64 -4.61 20.95 -4.82
C GLN A 64 -4.87 20.16 -3.55
N ILE A 65 -5.26 20.85 -2.49
CA ILE A 65 -5.67 20.22 -1.24
C ILE A 65 -7.20 20.36 -1.19
N VAL A 66 -7.88 19.23 -1.10
CA VAL A 66 -9.34 19.17 -1.01
C VAL A 66 -9.73 18.67 0.36
N ALA A 67 -10.75 19.27 0.97
CA ALA A 67 -11.25 18.92 2.29
C ALA A 67 -12.79 18.85 2.31
N GLY A 68 -13.34 18.39 3.43
CA GLY A 68 -14.78 18.25 3.62
C GLY A 68 -15.40 17.20 2.69
N GLY A 69 -16.56 17.51 2.10
CA GLY A 69 -17.33 16.55 1.30
C GLY A 69 -16.60 16.03 0.05
N VAL A 70 -15.83 16.89 -0.64
CA VAL A 70 -15.06 16.50 -1.83
C VAL A 70 -13.91 15.58 -1.45
N GLY A 71 -13.17 15.95 -0.39
CA GLY A 71 -12.11 15.11 0.16
C GLY A 71 -12.64 13.76 0.64
N ALA A 72 -13.81 13.74 1.28
CA ALA A 72 -14.47 12.51 1.71
C ALA A 72 -14.82 11.60 0.53
N LEU A 73 -15.36 12.17 -0.55
CA LEU A 73 -15.69 11.40 -1.76
C LEU A 73 -14.44 10.77 -2.38
N VAL A 74 -13.34 11.51 -2.47
CA VAL A 74 -12.06 11.00 -2.99
C VAL A 74 -11.52 9.90 -2.08
N ALA A 75 -11.45 10.13 -0.76
CA ALA A 75 -10.95 9.18 0.22
C ALA A 75 -11.77 7.88 0.24
N LEU A 76 -13.10 7.98 0.20
CA LEU A 76 -14.00 6.83 0.15
C LEU A 76 -13.89 6.07 -1.18
N SER A 77 -13.72 6.78 -2.29
CA SER A 77 -13.49 6.14 -3.59
C SER A 77 -12.21 5.31 -3.59
N ILE A 78 -11.11 5.88 -3.08
CA ILE A 78 -9.83 5.16 -2.93
C ILE A 78 -9.99 3.98 -1.98
N THR A 79 -10.71 4.16 -0.86
CA THR A 79 -10.99 3.10 0.11
C THR A 79 -11.70 1.92 -0.55
N VAL A 80 -12.80 2.17 -1.26
CA VAL A 80 -13.58 1.12 -1.95
C VAL A 80 -12.72 0.43 -3.01
N LEU A 81 -11.97 1.17 -3.81
CA LEU A 81 -11.08 0.61 -4.82
C LEU A 81 -9.97 -0.24 -4.20
N ALA A 82 -9.38 0.21 -3.10
CA ALA A 82 -8.31 -0.50 -2.40
C ALA A 82 -8.82 -1.79 -1.74
N LEU A 83 -9.99 -1.76 -1.08
CA LEU A 83 -10.62 -2.94 -0.48
C LEU A 83 -11.06 -3.95 -1.55
N TRP A 84 -11.64 -3.48 -2.65
CA TRP A 84 -11.99 -4.34 -3.78
C TRP A 84 -10.74 -4.97 -4.41
N THR A 85 -9.66 -4.19 -4.57
CA THR A 85 -8.38 -4.67 -5.06
C THR A 85 -7.78 -5.71 -4.13
N ALA A 86 -7.75 -5.46 -2.82
CA ALA A 86 -7.27 -6.42 -1.82
C ALA A 86 -8.02 -7.75 -1.93
N TRP A 87 -9.35 -7.71 -1.92
CA TRP A 87 -10.17 -8.91 -2.05
C TRP A 87 -9.96 -9.62 -3.40
N GLY A 88 -9.86 -8.88 -4.49
CA GLY A 88 -9.64 -9.42 -5.82
C GLY A 88 -8.25 -10.07 -5.99
N LEU A 89 -7.20 -9.48 -5.39
CA LEU A 89 -5.87 -10.05 -5.31
C LEU A 89 -5.86 -11.32 -4.48
N PHE A 90 -6.56 -11.35 -3.34
CA PHE A 90 -6.76 -12.55 -2.53
C PHE A 90 -7.45 -13.68 -3.32
N LYS A 91 -8.33 -13.32 -4.27
CA LYS A 91 -8.99 -14.24 -5.22
C LYS A 91 -8.20 -14.49 -6.51
N LEU A 92 -6.95 -14.01 -6.62
CA LEU A 92 -6.08 -14.14 -7.79
C LEU A 92 -6.70 -13.64 -9.11
N ARG A 93 -7.52 -12.59 -9.03
CA ARG A 93 -8.17 -12.02 -10.21
C ARG A 93 -7.23 -11.07 -10.94
N MET A 94 -6.98 -11.34 -12.22
CA MET A 94 -6.16 -10.47 -13.08
C MET A 94 -6.70 -9.04 -13.17
N THR A 95 -8.02 -8.86 -13.13
CA THR A 95 -8.65 -7.52 -13.12
C THR A 95 -8.23 -6.72 -11.89
N ALA A 96 -8.18 -7.34 -10.71
CA ALA A 96 -7.73 -6.70 -9.49
C ALA A 96 -6.25 -6.32 -9.53
N TRP A 97 -5.42 -7.12 -10.20
CA TRP A 97 -4.01 -6.78 -10.41
C TRP A 97 -3.86 -5.50 -11.25
N TRP A 98 -4.59 -5.37 -12.35
CA TRP A 98 -4.59 -4.15 -13.16
C TRP A 98 -5.14 -2.93 -12.42
N THR A 99 -6.24 -3.09 -11.68
CA THR A 99 -6.79 -2.02 -10.86
C THR A 99 -5.81 -1.57 -9.79
N GLY A 100 -5.15 -2.50 -9.09
CA GLY A 100 -4.12 -2.17 -8.12
C GLY A 100 -2.96 -1.40 -8.75
N LEU A 101 -2.53 -1.78 -9.96
CA LEU A 101 -1.45 -1.09 -10.68
C LEU A 101 -1.86 0.36 -10.99
N ILE A 102 -3.08 0.56 -11.48
CA ILE A 102 -3.63 1.88 -11.79
C ILE A 102 -3.75 2.72 -10.52
N VAL A 103 -4.28 2.15 -9.43
CA VAL A 103 -4.42 2.85 -8.14
C VAL A 103 -3.05 3.26 -7.58
N ALA A 104 -2.10 2.33 -7.52
CA ALA A 104 -0.75 2.62 -7.01
C ALA A 104 -0.03 3.69 -7.84
N THR A 105 -0.14 3.62 -9.17
CA THR A 105 0.44 4.61 -10.08
C THR A 105 -0.28 5.95 -9.97
N GLY A 106 -1.61 5.96 -9.88
CA GLY A 106 -2.40 7.19 -9.73
C GLY A 106 -2.10 7.92 -8.43
N LEU A 107 -2.03 7.20 -7.30
CA LEU A 107 -1.66 7.77 -6.00
C LEU A 107 -0.22 8.28 -5.98
N THR A 108 0.69 7.60 -6.68
CA THR A 108 2.06 8.08 -6.89
C THR A 108 2.07 9.41 -7.61
N VAL A 109 1.45 9.47 -8.79
CA VAL A 109 1.46 10.69 -9.62
C VAL A 109 0.80 11.83 -8.85
N ASN A 110 -0.29 11.55 -8.14
CA ASN A 110 -0.94 12.48 -7.23
C ASN A 110 0.03 13.04 -6.18
N GLY A 111 0.76 12.17 -5.48
CA GLY A 111 1.76 12.56 -4.50
C GLY A 111 2.87 13.42 -5.10
N VAL A 112 3.48 12.97 -6.20
CA VAL A 112 4.56 13.70 -6.88
C VAL A 112 4.10 15.08 -7.34
N VAL A 113 2.95 15.18 -8.01
CA VAL A 113 2.40 16.47 -8.47
C VAL A 113 2.11 17.39 -7.29
N THR A 114 1.63 16.83 -6.17
CA THR A 114 1.35 17.61 -4.95
C THR A 114 2.62 18.18 -4.35
N MET A 115 3.66 17.35 -4.22
CA MET A 115 4.96 17.77 -3.69
C MET A 115 5.68 18.76 -4.62
N LEU A 116 5.49 18.66 -5.94
CA LEU A 116 6.08 19.59 -6.90
C LEU A 116 5.38 20.96 -6.95
N ARG A 117 4.10 21.04 -6.55
CA ARG A 117 3.28 22.25 -6.68
C ARG A 117 3.04 23.00 -5.37
N GLY A 118 3.07 22.32 -4.23
CA GLY A 118 2.82 22.92 -2.92
C GLY A 118 3.99 22.73 -1.96
N SER A 119 4.10 23.59 -0.94
CA SER A 119 5.02 23.32 0.16
C SER A 119 4.37 22.32 1.14
N MET A 120 5.18 21.44 1.73
CA MET A 120 4.72 20.51 2.78
C MET A 120 4.08 21.27 3.95
N MET A 121 4.55 22.49 4.22
CA MET A 121 4.03 23.36 5.27
C MET A 121 2.63 23.87 4.96
N ASP A 122 2.33 24.24 3.71
CA ASP A 122 0.97 24.63 3.30
C ASP A 122 -0.03 23.47 3.53
N TYR A 123 0.43 22.23 3.34
CA TYR A 123 -0.37 21.05 3.62
C TYR A 123 -0.62 20.85 5.12
N TYR A 124 0.40 21.02 5.95
CA TYR A 124 0.25 20.92 7.41
C TYR A 124 -0.61 22.03 8.02
N GLU A 125 -0.51 23.26 7.50
CA GLU A 125 -1.37 24.37 7.91
C GLU A 125 -2.85 24.07 7.59
N GLN A 126 -3.13 23.51 6.41
CA GLN A 126 -4.49 23.12 6.02
C GLN A 126 -5.04 21.92 6.80
N LEU A 127 -4.17 21.06 7.32
CA LEU A 127 -4.55 19.98 8.23
C LEU A 127 -4.97 20.51 9.63
N GLY A 128 -4.75 21.80 9.92
CA GLY A 128 -5.14 22.42 11.18
C GLY A 128 -4.21 22.06 12.34
N PHE A 129 -2.93 21.77 12.05
CA PHE A 129 -1.97 21.48 13.11
C PHE A 129 -1.77 22.69 14.04
N PRO A 130 -1.64 22.49 15.37
CA PRO A 130 -1.31 23.55 16.31
C PRO A 130 -0.02 24.27 15.93
N GLN A 131 0.03 25.59 16.16
CA GLN A 131 1.17 26.43 15.79
C GLN A 131 2.49 25.93 16.39
N GLU A 132 2.48 25.44 17.63
CA GLU A 132 3.65 24.86 18.29
C GLU A 132 4.23 23.65 17.53
N GLN A 133 3.38 22.84 16.89
CA GLN A 133 3.83 21.72 16.05
C GLN A 133 4.39 22.22 14.71
N MET A 134 3.86 23.31 14.17
CA MET A 134 4.38 23.95 12.96
C MET A 134 5.76 24.55 13.19
N ASP A 135 5.98 25.17 14.35
CA ASP A 135 7.29 25.70 14.72
C ASP A 135 8.31 24.58 14.92
N LEU A 136 7.90 23.44 15.49
CA LEU A 136 8.74 22.24 15.56
C LEU A 136 9.09 21.67 14.18
N PHE A 137 8.12 21.56 13.25
CA PHE A 137 8.40 21.06 11.90
C PHE A 137 9.34 21.98 11.13
N ARG A 138 9.19 23.30 11.28
CA ARG A 138 10.12 24.29 10.72
C ARG A 138 11.51 24.15 11.36
N ALA A 139 11.60 24.01 12.67
CA ALA A 139 12.88 23.84 13.39
C ALA A 139 13.60 22.54 13.04
N MET A 140 12.87 21.47 12.69
CA MET A 140 13.42 20.21 12.22
C MET A 140 13.85 20.23 10.75
N ASN A 141 13.69 21.36 10.04
CA ASN A 141 13.84 21.44 8.59
C ASN A 141 13.06 20.33 7.87
N MET A 142 11.83 20.05 8.31
CA MET A 142 10.90 19.18 7.57
C MET A 142 10.35 19.84 6.29
N GLU A 143 11.04 20.87 5.79
CA GLU A 143 10.86 21.30 4.41
C GLU A 143 11.26 20.14 3.50
N LEU A 144 10.64 20.08 2.32
CA LEU A 144 10.83 19.05 1.29
C LEU A 144 12.32 18.93 0.90
N ASP A 145 13.09 18.19 1.67
CA ASP A 145 14.43 17.79 1.27
C ASP A 145 14.28 16.80 0.12
N SER A 146 15.17 16.94 -0.86
CA SER A 146 15.39 16.01 -1.97
C SER A 146 15.33 14.53 -1.54
N THR A 147 15.77 14.24 -0.31
CA THR A 147 15.70 12.93 0.34
C THR A 147 14.29 12.33 0.42
N ILE A 148 13.24 13.12 0.73
CA ILE A 148 11.85 12.61 0.84
C ILE A 148 11.33 12.18 -0.54
N ILE A 149 11.60 12.99 -1.57
CA ILE A 149 11.20 12.70 -2.95
C ILE A 149 11.92 11.43 -3.45
N VAL A 150 13.22 11.31 -3.16
CA VAL A 150 14.00 10.10 -3.48
C VAL A 150 13.44 8.88 -2.76
N TYR A 151 13.14 8.98 -1.47
CA TYR A 151 12.56 7.88 -0.69
C TYR A 151 11.20 7.42 -1.26
N MET A 152 10.32 8.37 -1.59
CA MET A 152 9.05 8.06 -2.26
C MET A 152 9.27 7.37 -3.61
N GLY A 153 10.20 7.88 -4.42
CA GLY A 153 10.56 7.29 -5.72
C GLY A 153 11.04 5.84 -5.59
N VAL A 154 11.95 5.57 -4.65
CA VAL A 154 12.45 4.22 -4.36
C VAL A 154 11.33 3.30 -3.89
N TRP A 155 10.48 3.76 -2.98
CA TRP A 155 9.36 2.97 -2.47
C TRP A 155 8.39 2.57 -3.59
N ILE A 156 8.06 3.50 -4.48
CA ILE A 156 7.15 3.25 -5.60
C ILE A 156 7.78 2.31 -6.62
N LEU A 157 9.04 2.51 -7.00
CA LEU A 157 9.75 1.60 -7.91
C LEU A 157 9.79 0.18 -7.34
N GLY A 158 10.03 0.06 -6.03
CA GLY A 158 9.94 -1.21 -5.31
C GLY A 158 8.54 -1.83 -5.40
N LEU A 159 7.49 -1.06 -5.14
CA LEU A 159 6.10 -1.52 -5.22
C LEU A 159 5.74 -1.96 -6.65
N LEU A 160 6.05 -1.16 -7.66
CA LEU A 160 5.78 -1.48 -9.06
C LEU A 160 6.55 -2.72 -9.52
N GLY A 161 7.83 -2.82 -9.16
CA GLY A 161 8.64 -4.02 -9.42
C GLY A 161 8.05 -5.26 -8.77
N TYR A 162 7.57 -5.13 -7.53
CA TYR A 162 6.87 -6.21 -6.81
C TYR A 162 5.53 -6.59 -7.45
N MET A 163 4.76 -5.61 -7.93
CA MET A 163 3.53 -5.86 -8.68
C MET A 163 3.81 -6.59 -9.99
N ILE A 164 4.84 -6.19 -10.75
CA ILE A 164 5.26 -6.88 -11.98
C ILE A 164 5.68 -8.32 -11.68
N TYR A 165 6.44 -8.53 -10.60
CA TYR A 165 6.84 -9.86 -10.15
C TYR A 165 5.64 -10.73 -9.78
N THR A 166 4.66 -10.19 -9.05
CA THR A 166 3.49 -10.95 -8.60
C THR A 166 2.52 -11.31 -9.72
N ARG A 167 2.59 -10.62 -10.88
CA ARG A 167 1.80 -10.92 -12.08
C ARG A 167 1.87 -12.39 -12.49
N ARG A 168 3.00 -13.06 -12.28
CA ARG A 168 3.21 -14.47 -12.63
C ARG A 168 2.29 -15.44 -11.89
N TYR A 169 1.82 -15.05 -10.70
CA TYR A 169 0.90 -15.83 -9.87
C TYR A 169 -0.57 -15.64 -10.23
N MET A 170 -0.89 -14.62 -11.04
CA MET A 170 -2.26 -14.30 -11.46
C MET A 170 -2.72 -15.08 -12.69
N ARG A 171 -1.86 -15.95 -13.26
CA ARG A 171 -2.24 -16.81 -14.38
C ARG A 171 -3.12 -17.95 -13.85
N PRO A 172 -4.22 -18.31 -14.53
CA PRO A 172 -4.97 -19.50 -14.18
C PRO A 172 -4.01 -20.69 -14.19
N SER A 173 -3.92 -21.41 -13.08
CA SER A 173 -3.41 -22.77 -13.09
C SER A 173 -4.34 -23.54 -14.01
N THR A 174 -3.93 -23.80 -15.26
CA THR A 174 -4.54 -24.85 -16.08
C THR A 174 -4.44 -26.15 -15.29
N ARG A 175 -5.53 -26.48 -14.59
CA ARG A 175 -5.86 -27.80 -14.07
C ARG A 175 -7.25 -28.11 -14.56
#